data_AF-A0A150FWJ9-F1
#
_entry.id   AF-A0A150FWJ9-F1
#
_cell.length_a   1.000
_cell.length_b   1.000
_cell.length_c   1.000
_cell.angle_alpha   90.00
_cell.angle_beta   90.00
_cell.angle_gamma   90.00
#
_symmetry.space_group_name_H-M   'P 1'
#
loop_
_entity.id
_entity.type
_entity.pdbx_description
1 polymer ?
#
loop_
_entity_poly.entity_id
_entity_poly.type
_entity_poly.pdbx_seq_one_letter_code
_entity_poly.pdbx_strand_id
1 'polypeptide(L)'
;MSYSAYFTRANFSFPTGFAALVGGVAYLQTFTGRPATGTKEISTAEYNATPLVYLQHPERHPTRSPKVPHMSDVPAAYDELMAKAHGKAHHH
;
A
#
# COMPACT_ATOMS: atom_id res chain seq x y z
N MET A 1 6.48 -45.59 -33.22
CA MET A 1 7.25 -45.20 -32.01
C MET A 1 6.49 -44.09 -31.30
N SER A 2 6.26 -44.21 -29.99
CA SER A 2 5.57 -43.18 -29.19
C SER A 2 6.59 -42.19 -28.61
N TYR A 3 6.31 -40.89 -28.72
CA TYR A 3 7.15 -39.81 -28.19
C TYR A 3 6.84 -39.47 -26.71
N SER A 4 6.06 -40.28 -26.01
CA SER A 4 5.65 -39.98 -24.63
C SER A 4 6.85 -39.74 -23.69
N ALA A 5 7.90 -40.56 -23.78
CA ALA A 5 9.12 -40.42 -22.98
C ALA A 5 9.96 -39.15 -23.31
N TYR A 6 9.74 -38.54 -24.48
CA TYR A 6 10.39 -37.28 -24.87
C TYR A 6 9.75 -36.10 -24.16
N PHE A 7 8.41 -36.06 -24.12
CA PHE A 7 7.67 -34.98 -23.47
C PHE A 7 7.70 -35.06 -21.94
N THR A 8 7.92 -36.25 -21.34
CA THR A 8 8.16 -36.37 -19.89
C THR A 8 9.47 -35.76 -19.42
N ARG A 9 10.40 -35.41 -20.33
CA ARG A 9 11.64 -34.69 -20.00
C ARG A 9 11.45 -33.18 -19.90
N ALA A 10 10.36 -32.64 -20.46
CA ALA A 10 10.02 -31.24 -20.29
C ALA A 10 9.32 -31.06 -18.94
N ASN A 11 10.04 -30.48 -17.97
CA ASN A 11 9.43 -30.03 -16.72
C ASN A 11 8.51 -28.83 -16.97
N PHE A 12 7.76 -28.41 -15.94
CA PHE A 12 6.96 -27.19 -16.02
C PHE A 12 7.80 -26.00 -16.53
N SER A 13 7.32 -25.35 -17.58
CA SER A 13 7.93 -24.15 -18.14
C SER A 13 6.87 -23.06 -18.31
N PHE A 14 7.26 -21.84 -17.98
CA PHE A 14 6.45 -20.67 -18.29
C PHE A 14 6.48 -20.38 -19.79
N PRO A 15 5.42 -19.76 -20.34
CA PRO A 15 5.43 -19.29 -21.72
C PRO A 15 6.65 -18.41 -22.01
N THR A 16 7.20 -18.52 -23.23
CA THR A 16 8.27 -17.65 -23.70
C THR A 16 7.84 -16.18 -23.59
N GLY A 17 8.68 -15.35 -22.96
CA GLY A 17 8.37 -13.92 -22.77
C GLY A 17 7.52 -13.59 -21.54
N PHE A 18 7.09 -14.58 -20.74
CA PHE A 18 6.31 -14.33 -19.52
C PHE A 18 7.04 -13.39 -18.53
N ALA A 19 8.37 -13.54 -18.40
CA ALA A 19 9.17 -12.65 -17.56
C ALA A 19 9.16 -11.19 -18.04
N ALA A 20 9.20 -10.96 -19.36
CA ALA A 20 9.14 -9.62 -19.92
C ALA A 20 7.76 -8.98 -19.70
N LEU A 21 6.68 -9.78 -19.80
CA LEU A 21 5.33 -9.33 -19.49
C LEU A 21 5.20 -8.91 -18.02
N VAL A 22 5.57 -9.79 -17.08
CA VAL A 22 5.49 -9.50 -15.65
C VAL A 22 6.37 -8.31 -15.28
N GLY A 23 7.58 -8.23 -15.82
CA GLY A 23 8.48 -7.10 -15.63
C GLY A 23 7.90 -5.79 -16.17
N GLY A 24 7.30 -5.81 -17.36
CA GLY A 24 6.65 -4.64 -17.96
C GLY A 24 5.46 -4.14 -17.16
N VAL A 25 4.61 -5.06 -16.67
CA VAL A 25 3.47 -4.70 -15.82
C VAL A 25 3.93 -4.12 -14.49
N ALA A 26 4.91 -4.74 -13.84
CA ALA A 26 5.48 -4.25 -12.59
C ALA A 26 6.09 -2.85 -12.78
N TYR A 27 6.85 -2.64 -13.86
CA TYR A 27 7.45 -1.34 -14.18
C TYR A 27 6.40 -0.24 -14.30
N LEU A 28 5.31 -0.48 -15.05
CA LEU A 28 4.24 0.50 -15.23
C LEU A 28 3.49 0.80 -13.91
N GLN A 29 3.39 -0.16 -13.01
CA GLN A 29 2.72 0.02 -11.73
C GLN A 29 3.59 0.74 -10.68
N THR A 30 4.91 0.60 -10.75
CA THR A 30 5.84 1.20 -9.77
C THR A 30 6.37 2.56 -10.23
N PHE A 31 6.80 2.69 -11.48
CA PHE A 31 7.43 3.91 -12.01
C PHE A 31 6.40 4.90 -12.56
N THR A 32 5.48 5.32 -11.70
CA THR A 32 4.37 6.21 -12.09
C THR A 32 4.70 7.70 -12.00
N GLY A 33 5.84 8.07 -11.39
CA GLY A 33 6.26 9.48 -11.23
C GLY A 33 5.37 10.31 -10.31
N ARG A 34 4.52 9.67 -9.50
CA ARG A 34 3.61 10.29 -8.54
C ARG A 34 3.64 9.53 -7.21
N PRO A 35 3.18 10.15 -6.11
CA PRO A 35 3.01 9.44 -4.85
C PRO A 35 2.13 8.20 -5.01
N ALA A 36 2.41 7.18 -4.20
CA ALA A 36 1.57 5.99 -4.15
C ALA A 36 0.12 6.37 -3.85
N THR A 37 -0.83 5.59 -4.35
CA THR A 37 -2.25 5.92 -4.22
C THR A 37 -2.63 6.13 -2.76
N GLY A 38 -3.06 7.36 -2.45
CA GLY A 38 -3.48 7.70 -1.09
C GLY A 38 -2.42 8.16 -0.13
N THR A 39 -1.19 8.34 -0.62
CA THR A 39 -0.13 8.97 0.14
C THR A 39 0.15 10.35 -0.42
N LYS A 40 0.84 11.15 0.40
CA LYS A 40 1.34 12.47 0.03
C LYS A 40 2.83 12.48 0.37
N GLU A 41 3.62 13.09 -0.50
CA GLU A 41 5.02 13.37 -0.18
C GLU A 41 5.09 14.43 0.92
N ILE A 42 5.92 14.16 1.92
CA ILE A 42 6.18 15.08 3.04
C ILE A 42 7.67 15.34 3.15
N SER A 43 8.03 16.45 3.80
CA SER A 43 9.44 16.76 4.02
C SER A 43 10.10 15.73 4.94
N THR A 44 11.41 15.55 4.81
CA THR A 44 12.17 14.66 5.71
C THR A 44 12.06 15.09 7.18
N ALA A 45 11.97 16.40 7.44
CA ALA A 45 11.77 16.93 8.78
C ALA A 45 10.41 16.53 9.35
N GLU A 46 9.34 16.67 8.56
CA GLU A 46 7.98 16.24 8.94
C GLU A 46 7.92 14.73 9.16
N TYR A 47 8.56 13.93 8.30
CA TYR A 47 8.62 12.48 8.45
C TYR A 47 9.32 12.05 9.75
N ASN A 48 10.45 12.67 10.09
CA ASN A 48 11.20 12.34 11.29
C ASN A 48 10.52 12.83 12.58
N ALA A 49 9.80 13.95 12.51
CA ALA A 49 9.11 14.53 13.65
C ALA A 49 7.76 13.87 13.96
N THR A 50 7.16 13.18 12.98
CA THR A 50 5.81 12.62 13.10
C THR A 50 5.88 11.12 13.43
N PRO A 51 5.45 10.69 14.64
CA PRO A 51 5.34 9.27 14.97
C PRO A 51 4.43 8.53 13.99
N LEU A 52 4.72 7.24 13.76
CA LEU A 52 4.01 6.40 12.79
C LEU A 52 2.47 6.42 12.96
N VAL A 53 2.00 6.45 14.21
CA VAL A 53 0.56 6.47 14.54
C VAL A 53 -0.15 7.72 13.99
N TYR A 54 0.56 8.85 13.88
CA TYR A 54 0.03 10.09 13.30
C TYR A 54 0.33 10.22 11.80
N LEU A 55 1.21 9.38 11.27
CA LEU A 55 1.57 9.35 9.85
C LEU A 55 0.61 8.48 9.01
N GLN A 56 -0.03 7.50 9.65
CA GLN A 56 -0.99 6.60 9.01
C GLN A 56 -2.39 7.21 8.96
N HIS A 57 -3.09 7.03 7.83
CA HIS A 57 -4.46 7.47 7.66
C HIS A 57 -5.45 6.28 7.75
N PRO A 58 -6.52 6.34 8.58
CA PRO A 58 -7.46 5.23 8.78
C PRO A 58 -8.07 4.64 7.51
N GLU A 59 -8.39 5.48 6.53
CA GLU A 59 -8.97 5.04 5.24
C GLU A 59 -8.04 4.13 4.42
N ARG A 60 -6.72 4.16 4.71
CA ARG A 60 -5.72 3.30 4.03
C ARG A 60 -5.50 1.98 4.75
N HIS A 61 -6.11 1.80 5.91
CA HIS A 61 -6.00 0.60 6.72
C HIS A 61 -7.38 0.05 7.11
N PRO A 62 -8.24 -0.29 6.13
CA PRO A 62 -9.55 -0.85 6.42
C PRO A 62 -9.43 -2.23 7.07
N THR A 63 -10.28 -2.50 8.07
CA THR A 63 -10.37 -3.82 8.66
C THR A 63 -10.82 -4.82 7.59
N ARG A 64 -10.07 -5.93 7.44
CA ARG A 64 -10.32 -6.95 6.41
C ARG A 64 -11.76 -7.49 6.42
N SER A 65 -12.34 -7.68 7.61
CA SER A 65 -13.70 -8.18 7.81
C SER A 65 -14.43 -7.28 8.81
N PRO A 66 -14.87 -6.09 8.37
CA PRO A 66 -15.41 -5.08 9.27
C PRO A 66 -16.81 -5.47 9.74
N LYS A 67 -17.10 -5.26 11.03
CA LYS A 67 -18.45 -5.47 11.58
C LYS A 67 -19.37 -4.27 11.34
N VAL A 68 -18.78 -3.10 11.16
CA VAL A 68 -19.46 -1.82 10.93
C VAL A 68 -18.83 -1.18 9.69
N PRO A 69 -19.60 -0.47 8.84
CA PRO A 69 -19.04 0.30 7.74
C PRO A 69 -17.91 1.23 8.23
N HIS A 70 -16.86 1.40 7.41
CA HIS A 70 -15.71 2.27 7.68
C HIS A 70 -14.84 1.91 8.91
N MET A 71 -14.95 0.67 9.41
CA MET A 71 -14.04 0.18 10.45
C MET A 71 -12.59 0.11 9.92
N SER A 72 -11.66 0.68 10.70
CA SER A 72 -10.23 0.75 10.38
C SER A 72 -9.41 0.03 11.45
N ASP A 73 -8.27 -0.53 11.04
CA ASP A 73 -7.31 -1.19 11.92
C ASP A 73 -6.38 -0.20 12.64
N VAL A 74 -6.37 1.07 12.20
CA VAL A 74 -5.56 2.13 12.82
C VAL A 74 -6.44 3.27 13.32
N PRO A 75 -6.06 3.94 14.42
CA PRO A 75 -6.83 5.04 14.98
C PRO A 75 -6.73 6.33 14.14
N ALA A 76 -7.72 7.20 14.25
CA ALA A 76 -7.72 8.55 13.65
C ALA A 76 -6.88 9.55 14.48
N ALA A 77 -5.68 9.13 14.89
CA ALA A 77 -4.89 9.83 15.91
C ALA A 77 -4.46 11.25 15.50
N TYR A 78 -4.22 11.48 14.21
CA TYR A 78 -3.87 12.81 13.70
C TYR A 78 -5.05 13.79 13.83
N ASP A 79 -6.25 13.37 13.44
CA ASP A 79 -7.46 14.19 13.53
C ASP A 79 -7.81 14.49 14.99
N GLU A 80 -7.65 13.50 15.88
CA GLU A 80 -7.82 13.68 17.32
C GLU A 80 -6.79 14.66 17.90
N LEU A 81 -5.53 14.59 17.47
CA LEU A 81 -4.48 15.54 17.88
C LEU A 81 -4.81 16.96 17.43
N MET A 82 -5.22 17.13 16.17
CA MET A 82 -5.59 18.45 15.63
C MET A 82 -6.85 18.99 16.31
N ALA A 83 -7.87 18.17 16.52
CA ALA A 83 -9.06 18.56 17.27
C ALA A 83 -8.71 19.02 18.70
N LYS A 84 -7.79 18.33 19.38
CA LYS A 84 -7.32 18.68 20.73
C LYS A 84 -6.45 19.93 20.75
N ALA A 85 -5.60 20.14 19.76
CA ALA A 85 -4.75 21.32 19.64
C ALA A 85 -5.58 22.58 19.35
N HIS A 86 -6.55 22.48 18.43
CA HIS A 86 -7.41 23.60 18.05
C HIS A 86 -8.56 23.87 19.05
N GLY A 87 -9.09 22.84 19.73
CA GLY A 87 -10.12 23.01 20.76
C GLY A 87 -9.63 23.71 22.03
N LYS A 88 -8.34 23.60 22.37
CA LYS A 88 -7.74 24.30 23.51
C LYS A 88 -7.49 25.79 23.28
N ALA A 89 -7.49 26.27 22.04
CA ALA A 89 -7.25 27.67 21.72
C ALA A 89 -8.46 28.59 21.97
N HIS A 90 -9.65 28.03 22.21
CA HIS A 90 -10.91 28.78 22.38
C HIS A 90 -11.38 28.90 23.84
N HIS A 91 -10.59 28.43 24.80
CA HIS A 91 -10.86 28.56 26.23
C HIS A 91 -9.79 29.41 26.93
N HIS A 92 -9.68 30.68 26.52
CA HIS A 92 -8.97 31.73 27.25
C HIS A 92 -9.79 33.02 27.21
#